data_AF-A0A2U2DJK1-F1
#
_entry.id   AF-A0A2U2DJK1-F1
#
_cell.length_a   1.000
_cell.length_b   1.000
_cell.length_c   1.000
_cell.angle_alpha   90.00
_cell.angle_beta   90.00
_cell.angle_gamma   90.00
#
_symmetry.space_group_name_H-M   'P 1'
#
loop_
_entity.id
_entity.type
_entity.pdbx_description
1 polymer ?
#
loop_
_entity_poly.entity_id
_entity_poly.type
_entity_poly.pdbx_seq_one_letter_code
_entity_poly.pdbx_strand_id
1 'polypeptide(L)'
;MRAAREIFAFHVVPGTDEILGFAETLGIARQEVSQHFEGLRAMEASIDAGIAIYKVGLKDPRLSDIVAILNNPEDASDRLIETIERVETISCARQNHGKT
;
A
#
# COMPACT_ATOMS: atom_id res chain seq x y z
N MET A 1 -18.59 -20.58 -1.23
CA MET A 1 -17.60 -19.75 -0.51
C MET A 1 -17.01 -18.78 -1.52
N ARG A 2 -17.25 -17.47 -1.37
CA ARG A 2 -16.45 -16.48 -2.11
C ARG A 2 -15.10 -16.39 -1.40
N ALA A 3 -14.00 -16.48 -2.14
CA ALA A 3 -12.67 -16.27 -1.58
C ALA A 3 -12.60 -14.86 -0.97
N ALA A 4 -11.95 -14.73 0.19
CA ALA A 4 -11.62 -13.42 0.75
C ALA A 4 -10.95 -12.57 -0.34
N ARG A 5 -11.43 -11.35 -0.54
CA ARG A 5 -10.86 -10.45 -1.55
C ARG A 5 -9.58 -9.86 -0.96
N GLU A 6 -8.46 -10.19 -1.57
CA GLU A 6 -7.15 -9.64 -1.22
C GLU A 6 -6.84 -8.49 -2.16
N ILE A 7 -6.33 -7.38 -1.62
CA ILE A 7 -5.79 -6.26 -2.40
C ILE A 7 -4.41 -5.89 -1.84
N PHE A 8 -3.66 -5.10 -2.60
CA PHE A 8 -2.35 -4.61 -2.22
C PHE A 8 -2.39 -3.09 -2.09
N ALA A 9 -1.93 -2.56 -0.96
CA ALA A 9 -1.81 -1.13 -0.70
C ALA A 9 -0.33 -0.74 -0.58
N PHE A 10 0.05 0.46 -0.99
CA PHE A 10 1.44 0.93 -0.88
C PHE A 10 1.50 2.42 -0.48
N HIS A 11 2.55 2.80 0.25
CA HIS A 11 2.69 4.17 0.80
C HIS A 11 3.36 5.14 -0.19
N VAL A 12 2.91 6.41 -0.19
CA VAL A 12 3.42 7.49 -1.05
C VAL A 12 4.78 7.98 -0.59
N VAL A 13 4.84 8.30 0.69
CA VAL A 13 5.93 9.00 1.31
C VAL A 13 6.46 8.10 2.42
N PRO A 14 7.73 7.67 2.34
CA PRO A 14 8.32 6.90 3.41
C PRO A 14 8.27 7.68 4.73
N GLY A 15 7.66 7.08 5.75
CA GLY A 15 7.52 7.70 7.07
C GLY A 15 6.23 8.50 7.28
N THR A 16 5.28 8.48 6.34
CA THR A 16 3.92 8.99 6.55
C THR A 16 2.88 7.86 6.54
N ASP A 17 1.70 8.15 7.09
CA ASP A 17 0.51 7.30 7.06
C ASP A 17 -0.28 7.45 5.74
N GLU A 18 0.28 8.08 4.70
CA GLU A 18 -0.41 8.31 3.44
C GLU A 18 -0.28 7.11 2.48
N ILE A 19 -1.40 6.42 2.27
CA ILE A 19 -1.56 5.33 1.30
C ILE A 19 -1.76 5.93 -0.10
N LEU A 20 -0.93 5.51 -1.06
CA LEU A 20 -0.84 6.06 -2.43
C LEU A 20 -1.85 5.43 -3.39
N GLY A 21 -2.13 4.14 -3.20
CA GLY A 21 -2.86 3.39 -4.20
C GLY A 21 -3.15 1.97 -3.78
N PHE A 22 -4.06 1.38 -4.54
CA PHE A 22 -4.50 0.00 -4.38
C PHE A 22 -4.28 -0.74 -5.70
N ALA A 23 -3.85 -1.99 -5.61
CA ALA A 23 -3.67 -2.88 -6.74
C ALA A 23 -4.30 -4.24 -6.45
N GLU A 24 -4.84 -4.89 -7.49
CA GLU A 24 -5.46 -6.21 -7.37
C GLU A 24 -4.43 -7.33 -7.19
N THR A 25 -3.17 -7.11 -7.59
CA THR A 25 -2.10 -8.10 -7.49
C THR A 25 -0.79 -7.49 -7.03
N LEU A 26 0.06 -8.29 -6.39
CA LEU A 26 1.40 -7.88 -5.96
C LEU A 26 2.27 -7.43 -7.14
N GLY A 27 2.12 -8.07 -8.31
CA GLY A 27 2.86 -7.70 -9.52
C GLY A 27 2.56 -6.26 -9.97
N ILE A 28 1.27 -5.88 -9.97
CA ILE A 28 0.83 -4.52 -10.28
C ILE A 28 1.34 -3.54 -9.21
N ALA A 29 1.21 -3.89 -7.92
CA ALA A 29 1.72 -3.05 -6.83
C ALA A 29 3.22 -2.75 -6.97
N ARG A 30 4.03 -3.76 -7.32
CA ARG A 30 5.48 -3.58 -7.57
C ARG A 30 5.75 -2.66 -8.75
N GLN A 31 5.00 -2.81 -9.84
CA GLN A 31 5.17 -1.97 -11.03
C GLN A 31 4.86 -0.50 -10.71
N GLU A 32 3.73 -0.23 -10.05
CA GLU A 32 3.31 1.11 -9.65
C GLU A 32 4.29 1.74 -8.68
N VAL A 33 4.73 1.00 -7.66
CA VAL A 33 5.75 1.47 -6.70
C VAL A 33 7.06 1.78 -7.41
N SER A 34 7.49 0.96 -8.38
CA SER A 34 8.72 1.20 -9.12
C SER A 34 8.66 2.51 -9.93
N GLN A 35 7.53 2.77 -10.61
CA GLN A 35 7.32 4.02 -11.35
C GLN A 35 7.29 5.24 -10.42
N HIS A 36 6.57 5.13 -9.29
CA HIS A 36 6.55 6.19 -8.29
C HIS A 36 7.92 6.47 -7.70
N PHE A 37 8.70 5.42 -7.42
CA PHE A 37 10.04 5.55 -6.89
C PHE A 37 10.99 6.26 -7.87
N GLU A 38 10.84 6.04 -9.18
CA GLU A 38 11.55 6.79 -10.21
C GLU A 38 11.16 8.28 -10.23
N GLY A 39 9.87 8.59 -10.14
CA GLY A 39 9.39 9.96 -10.03
C GLY A 39 9.93 10.68 -8.78
N LEU A 40 9.87 10.04 -7.61
CA LEU A 40 10.38 10.60 -6.36
C LEU A 40 11.90 10.83 -6.40
N ARG A 41 12.66 9.92 -7.03
CA ARG A 41 14.10 10.11 -7.26
C ARG A 41 14.40 11.32 -8.13
N ALA A 42 13.63 11.53 -9.20
CA ALA A 42 13.79 12.70 -10.07
C ALA A 42 13.50 14.03 -9.35
N MET A 43 12.73 13.98 -8.26
CA MET A 43 12.38 15.13 -7.44
C MET A 43 13.29 15.34 -6.22
N GLU A 44 14.37 14.55 -6.07
CA GLU A 44 15.28 14.56 -4.90
C GLU A 44 14.54 14.42 -3.54
N ALA A 45 13.36 13.81 -3.54
CA ALA A 45 12.63 13.55 -2.31
C ALA A 45 13.42 12.58 -1.43
N SER A 46 13.41 12.78 -0.11
CA SER A 46 14.03 11.84 0.83
C SER A 46 13.21 10.55 0.86
N ILE A 47 13.73 9.51 0.20
CA ILE A 47 13.10 8.17 0.11
C ILE A 47 13.85 7.14 0.98
N ASP A 48 14.65 7.60 1.95
CA ASP A 48 15.62 6.77 2.70
C ASP A 48 14.97 5.58 3.45
N ALA A 49 13.67 5.66 3.77
CA ALA A 49 12.94 4.55 4.40
C ALA A 49 12.29 3.54 3.42
N GLY A 50 12.30 3.83 2.11
CA GLY A 50 11.69 2.97 1.08
C GLY A 50 10.15 2.98 1.08
N ILE A 51 9.55 2.42 0.04
CA ILE A 51 8.09 2.29 -0.08
C ILE A 51 7.66 0.89 0.36
N ALA A 52 6.79 0.80 1.36
CA ALA A 52 6.23 -0.46 1.83
C ALA A 52 5.01 -0.88 0.99
N ILE A 53 4.88 -2.19 0.74
CA ILE A 53 3.69 -2.81 0.15
C ILE A 53 3.04 -3.68 1.22
N TYR A 54 1.74 -3.50 1.40
CA TYR A 54 0.89 -4.24 2.31
C TYR A 54 -0.09 -5.10 1.53
N LYS A 55 -0.26 -6.33 1.99
CA LYS A 55 -1.38 -7.18 1.62
C LYS A 55 -2.52 -6.89 2.59
N VAL A 56 -3.69 -6.56 2.05
CA VAL A 56 -4.89 -6.23 2.81
C VAL A 56 -5.95 -7.28 2.52
N GLY A 57 -6.34 -8.02 3.55
CA GLY A 57 -7.48 -8.93 3.49
C GLY A 57 -8.77 -8.17 3.77
N LEU A 58 -9.77 -8.31 2.90
CA LEU A 58 -11.07 -7.67 3.06
C LEU A 58 -12.11 -8.66 3.61
N LYS A 59 -12.88 -8.19 4.58
CA LYS A 59 -14.10 -8.86 5.05
C LYS A 59 -15.12 -8.92 3.91
N ASP A 60 -16.02 -9.90 3.94
CA ASP A 60 -17.23 -9.87 3.12
C ASP A 60 -18.27 -9.00 3.86
N PRO A 61 -18.52 -7.76 3.42
CA PRO A 61 -19.37 -6.86 4.18
C PRO A 61 -20.82 -7.32 4.13
N ARG A 62 -21.49 -7.32 5.28
CA ARG A 62 -22.95 -7.51 5.32
C ARG A 62 -23.62 -6.20 4.92
N LEU A 63 -24.91 -6.27 4.57
CA LEU A 63 -25.70 -5.09 4.24
C LEU A 63 -25.66 -4.02 5.36
N SER A 64 -25.64 -4.44 6.63
CA SER A 64 -25.48 -3.53 7.77
C SER A 64 -24.16 -2.77 7.76
N ASP A 65 -23.08 -3.43 7.34
CA ASP A 65 -21.76 -2.82 7.28
C ASP A 65 -21.72 -1.78 6.16
N ILE A 66 -22.34 -2.09 5.01
CA ILE A 66 -22.51 -1.14 3.90
C ILE A 66 -23.32 0.09 4.35
N VAL A 67 -24.46 -0.13 5.01
CA VAL A 67 -25.31 0.97 5.50
C VAL A 67 -24.56 1.83 6.52
N ALA A 68 -23.78 1.22 7.41
CA ALA A 68 -22.97 1.96 8.38
C ALA A 68 -21.92 2.84 7.69
N ILE A 69 -21.22 2.31 6.69
CA ILE A 69 -20.20 3.04 5.90
C ILE A 69 -20.83 4.20 5.12
N LEU A 70 -22.00 3.99 4.51
CA LEU A 70 -22.69 5.07 3.78
C LEU A 70 -23.13 6.22 4.69
N ASN A 71 -23.40 5.94 5.96
CA ASN A 71 -23.75 6.97 6.94
C ASN A 71 -22.52 7.60 7.60
N ASN A 72 -21.44 6.83 7.79
CA ASN A 72 -20.20 7.25 8.45
C ASN A 72 -19.00 6.66 7.69
N PRO A 73 -18.51 7.31 6.63
CA PRO A 73 -17.46 6.77 5.78
C PRO A 73 -16.11 6.59 6.49
N GLU A 74 -15.88 7.28 7.61
CA GLU A 74 -14.70 7.13 8.46
C GLU A 74 -14.57 5.72 9.10
N ASP A 75 -15.68 5.00 9.27
CA ASP A 75 -15.69 3.63 9.82
C ASP A 75 -15.26 2.56 8.80
N ALA A 76 -15.02 2.94 7.54
CA ALA A 76 -14.83 1.98 6.45
C ALA A 76 -13.64 1.04 6.67
N SER A 77 -12.52 1.54 7.20
CA SER A 77 -11.34 0.72 7.48
C SER A 77 -11.67 -0.41 8.47
N ASP A 78 -12.27 -0.08 9.60
CA ASP A 78 -12.54 -1.05 10.68
C ASP A 78 -13.57 -2.10 10.25
N ARG A 79 -14.50 -1.70 9.38
CA ARG A 79 -15.61 -2.54 8.91
C ARG A 79 -15.25 -3.39 7.69
N LEU A 80 -14.34 -2.94 6.83
CA LEU A 80 -13.98 -3.65 5.59
C LEU A 80 -12.66 -4.41 5.68
N ILE A 81 -11.72 -3.98 6.53
CA ILE A 81 -10.40 -4.62 6.62
C ILE A 81 -10.44 -5.73 7.68
N GLU A 82 -9.96 -6.91 7.29
CA GLU A 82 -9.77 -8.07 8.17
C GLU A 82 -8.32 -8.18 8.62
N THR A 83 -7.39 -8.05 7.68
CA THR A 83 -5.95 -8.20 7.95
C THR A 83 -5.15 -7.17 7.17
N ILE A 84 -4.05 -6.72 7.76
CA ILE A 84 -3.02 -5.92 7.10
C ILE A 84 -1.69 -6.58 7.41
N GLU A 85 -0.97 -6.98 6.37
CA GLU A 85 0.35 -7.58 6.48
C GLU A 85 1.32 -6.85 5.56
N ARG A 86 2.45 -6.38 6.08
CA ARG A 86 3.52 -5.85 5.23
C ARG A 86 4.23 -7.00 4.55
N VAL A 87 4.15 -7.07 3.23
CA VAL A 87 4.73 -8.15 2.42
C VAL A 87 6.07 -7.78 1.81
N GLU A 88 6.33 -6.49 1.59
CA GLU A 88 7.56 -6.05 0.94
C GLU A 88 7.91 -4.60 1.32
N THR A 89 9.19 -4.25 1.19
CA THR A 89 9.67 -2.87 1.24
C THR A 89 10.66 -2.67 0.11
N ILE A 90 10.35 -1.75 -0.80
CA ILE A 90 11.19 -1.41 -1.93
C ILE A 90 12.02 -0.20 -1.52
N SER A 91 13.30 -0.44 -1.22
CA SER A 91 14.28 0.58 -0.87
C SER A 91 15.27 0.81 -2.02
N CYS A 92 15.77 2.04 -2.17
CA CYS A 92 16.96 2.26 -2.98
C CYS A 92 18.15 1.65 -2.23
N ALA A 93 18.69 0.53 -2.69
CA ALA A 93 20.04 0.17 -2.28
C ALA A 93 20.95 1.33 -2.74
N ARG A 94 21.57 2.05 -1.80
CA ARG A 94 22.75 2.85 -2.14
C ARG A 94 23.75 1.87 -2.75
N GLN A 95 23.91 1.90 -4.07
CA GLN A 95 25.12 1.36 -4.67
C GLN A 95 26.25 2.24 -4.14
N ASN A 96 26.85 1.82 -3.04
CA ASN A 96 28.14 2.34 -2.62
C ASN A 96 29.09 2.10 -3.79
N HIS A 97 29.28 3.13 -4.62
CA HIS A 97 30.45 3.25 -5.46
C HIS A 97 31.64 3.55 -4.54
N GLY A 98 32.02 2.53 -3.76
CA GLY A 98 33.36 2.43 -3.22
C GLY A 98 34.28 2.02 -4.37
N LYS A 99 34.86 3.01 -5.06
CA LYS A 99 36.13 2.90 -5.79
C LYS A 99 36.84 4.24 -5.60
N THR A 100 37.66 4.33 -4.55
CA THR A 100 39.13 4.34 -4.61
C THR A 100 39.67 5.63 -5.22
#